data_AF-A0A949DTW6-F1
#
_entry.id   AF-A0A949DTW6-F1
#
_cell.length_a   1.000
_cell.length_b   1.000
_cell.length_c   1.000
_cell.angle_alpha   90.00
_cell.angle_beta   90.00
_cell.angle_gamma   90.00
#
_symmetry.space_group_name_H-M   'P 1'
#
loop_
_entity.id
_entity.type
_entity.pdbx_description
1 polymer ?
#
loop_
_entity_poly.entity_id
_entity_poly.type
_entity_poly.pdbx_seq_one_letter_code
_entity_poly.pdbx_strand_id
1 'polypeptide(L)'
;MIEEHSEYIDPDILSRIYEELDFDPENLEISKLCVELLEPDFSGENQDDIKTVISFVVPFIAENDHIICRLNDRAEIIFSKITNVFEDPIYSFLDSAEMLISGMPLTFFADSIGNVSESTRIDIVINHFYHPDFELIENNIVPIDLGREEAKRGGRYSPHKDQILEFLWELQQNEKFPFQIKNLNSEFISNYLVSYLGNGDKLLHHKLFTITNFNSYFEAKNKFINNLNAHYMSEDIPEIRSYILDTKINSKKSFADFCYRLLEITLKKSIEFGGLNSAFWEDRDKKNSPILEPKAQSIIYNQIRFLAEIKGIKISREVVASNGSLDFHFSYTKNDILMNVCVELKNAHHENLEHGLTTQLPLYIKDIGSREGIFLVLWYKSERFTKPSVFDDIKELEDFLLKKSPKKYRIKSLIIDCSPKISPSLKLSKTRLG
;
A
#
# COMPACT_ATOMS: atom_id res chain seq x y z
N MET A 1 29.32 0.88 -4.11
CA MET A 1 28.41 1.71 -4.93
C MET A 1 27.93 2.95 -4.16
N ILE A 2 27.23 2.85 -3.02
CA ILE A 2 26.84 4.06 -2.26
C ILE A 2 28.04 4.68 -1.55
N GLU A 3 28.92 3.87 -0.94
CA GLU A 3 30.16 4.37 -0.34
C GLU A 3 31.05 5.11 -1.35
N GLU A 4 31.05 4.68 -2.62
CA GLU A 4 31.86 5.25 -3.71
C GLU A 4 31.31 6.60 -4.22
N HIS A 5 30.08 6.95 -3.87
CA HIS A 5 29.41 8.19 -4.27
C HIS A 5 28.93 9.03 -3.06
N SER A 6 29.23 8.59 -1.85
CA SER A 6 28.82 9.23 -0.59
C SER A 6 29.26 10.69 -0.50
N GLU A 7 30.40 11.03 -1.10
CA GLU A 7 30.95 12.39 -1.15
C GLU A 7 30.13 13.38 -2.01
N TYR A 8 29.24 12.89 -2.87
CA TYR A 8 28.39 13.71 -3.76
C TYR A 8 26.94 13.76 -3.33
N ILE A 9 26.57 13.00 -2.29
CA ILE A 9 25.21 12.91 -1.79
C ILE A 9 25.15 13.71 -0.50
N ASP A 10 24.11 14.52 -0.36
CA ASP A 10 23.87 15.23 0.89
C ASP A 10 23.85 14.24 2.07
N PRO A 11 24.57 14.49 3.17
CA PRO A 11 24.66 13.55 4.29
C PRO A 11 23.30 13.10 4.84
N ASP A 12 22.29 13.98 4.84
CA ASP A 12 20.94 13.67 5.33
C ASP A 12 20.19 12.76 4.35
N ILE A 13 20.41 12.94 3.04
CA ILE A 13 19.89 12.05 2.00
C ILE A 13 20.60 10.69 2.06
N LEU A 14 21.92 10.71 2.31
CA LEU A 14 22.74 9.50 2.39
C LEU A 14 22.32 8.62 3.58
N SER A 15 22.06 9.21 4.75
CA SER A 15 21.52 8.48 5.91
C SER A 15 20.18 7.82 5.58
N ARG A 16 19.25 8.56 4.95
CA ARG A 16 17.95 8.02 4.54
C ARG A 16 18.08 6.89 3.52
N ILE A 17 19.02 6.99 2.57
CA ILE A 17 19.30 5.92 1.62
C ILE A 17 19.79 4.66 2.33
N TYR A 18 20.71 4.78 3.30
CA TYR A 18 21.18 3.64 4.08
C TYR A 18 20.06 3.04 4.94
N GLU A 19 19.25 3.86 5.60
CA GLU A 19 18.08 3.42 6.37
C GLU A 19 17.05 2.69 5.49
N GLU A 20 16.78 3.17 4.27
CA GLU A 20 15.86 2.51 3.33
C GLU A 20 16.42 1.18 2.79
N LEU A 21 17.73 1.05 2.64
CA LEU A 21 18.37 -0.15 2.08
C LEU A 21 18.62 -1.24 3.11
N ASP A 22 18.92 -0.85 4.34
CA ASP A 22 19.10 -1.75 5.49
C ASP A 22 17.77 -2.01 6.22
N PHE A 23 16.67 -1.49 5.68
CA PHE A 23 15.34 -1.76 6.19
C PHE A 23 15.01 -3.25 6.09
N ASP A 24 14.94 -3.90 7.24
CA ASP A 24 14.34 -5.21 7.40
C ASP A 24 12.98 -5.07 8.11
N PRO A 25 11.85 -5.32 7.43
CA PRO A 25 10.53 -5.26 8.07
C PRO A 25 10.38 -6.25 9.22
N GLU A 26 11.21 -7.29 9.29
CA GLU A 26 11.23 -8.23 10.42
C GLU A 26 11.96 -7.66 11.65
N ASN A 27 12.82 -6.65 11.48
CA ASN A 27 13.56 -5.98 12.56
C ASN A 27 13.01 -4.60 12.93
N LEU A 28 11.97 -4.12 12.24
CA LEU A 28 11.30 -2.88 12.61
C LEU A 28 10.71 -3.04 14.01
N GLU A 29 11.24 -2.32 14.99
CA GLU A 29 10.70 -2.30 16.33
C GLU A 29 9.44 -1.41 16.33
N ILE A 30 8.32 -1.99 15.90
CA ILE A 30 7.01 -1.33 15.74
C ILE A 30 6.41 -0.90 17.11
N SER A 31 7.19 -0.89 18.19
CA SER A 31 6.69 -0.56 19.51
C SER A 31 6.20 0.89 19.59
N LYS A 32 6.72 1.81 18.76
CA LYS A 32 6.31 3.23 18.71
C LYS A 32 6.57 3.89 17.35
N LEU A 33 5.68 3.68 16.36
CA LEU A 33 5.71 4.51 15.15
C LEU A 33 4.93 5.80 15.42
N CYS A 34 5.66 6.89 15.68
CA CYS A 34 5.11 8.23 15.83
C CYS A 34 5.50 9.08 14.63
N VAL A 35 4.58 9.92 14.15
CA VAL A 35 4.81 10.81 13.03
C VAL A 35 4.45 12.24 13.43
N GLU A 36 5.39 13.15 13.20
CA GLU A 36 5.26 14.58 13.41
C GLU A 36 5.77 15.30 12.14
N LEU A 37 5.04 16.32 11.68
CA LEU A 37 5.45 17.08 10.49
C LEU A 37 6.28 18.33 10.85
N LEU A 38 6.08 18.85 12.05
CA LEU A 38 6.70 20.08 12.54
C LEU A 38 6.99 19.93 14.03
N GLU A 39 8.11 20.48 14.48
CA GLU A 39 8.41 20.62 15.89
C GLU A 39 7.30 21.43 16.59
N PRO A 40 6.88 21.05 17.80
CA PRO A 40 5.89 21.81 18.56
C PRO A 40 6.39 23.21 18.90
N ASP A 41 5.63 24.23 18.49
CA ASP A 41 5.84 25.63 18.86
C ASP A 41 4.60 26.19 19.55
N PHE A 42 4.71 26.39 20.86
CA PHE A 42 3.66 26.99 21.71
C PHE A 42 3.99 28.44 22.08
N SER A 43 4.99 29.05 21.45
CA SER A 43 5.41 30.40 21.80
C SER A 43 4.30 31.42 21.53
N GLY A 44 4.00 32.22 22.55
CA GLY A 44 2.97 33.27 22.48
C GLY A 44 1.54 32.81 22.69
N GLU A 45 1.30 31.53 22.95
CA GLU A 45 -0.01 31.01 23.35
C GLU A 45 -0.08 30.88 24.88
N ASN A 46 -1.24 31.20 25.47
CA ASN A 46 -1.49 30.98 26.89
C ASN A 46 -1.92 29.52 27.09
N GLN A 47 -1.25 28.80 27.98
CA GLN A 47 -1.50 27.36 28.20
C GLN A 47 -2.96 27.05 28.57
N ASP A 48 -3.61 27.94 29.32
CA ASP A 48 -5.02 27.78 29.71
C ASP A 48 -5.99 27.90 28.52
N ASP A 49 -5.55 28.51 27.42
CA ASP A 49 -6.32 28.67 26.19
C ASP A 49 -6.08 27.53 25.18
N ILE A 50 -5.11 26.64 25.45
CA ILE A 50 -4.81 25.50 24.59
C ILE A 50 -5.72 24.33 24.93
N LYS A 51 -6.39 23.79 23.92
CA LYS A 51 -7.19 22.56 24.01
C LYS A 51 -6.43 21.40 23.38
N THR A 52 -6.64 20.21 23.92
CA THR A 52 -6.10 18.98 23.36
C THR A 52 -7.23 18.18 22.72
N VAL A 53 -7.09 17.82 21.45
CA VAL A 53 -8.05 16.99 20.72
C VAL A 53 -7.39 15.67 20.36
N ILE A 54 -7.93 14.57 20.83
CA ILE A 54 -7.46 13.23 20.48
C ILE A 54 -8.49 12.59 19.55
N SER A 55 -8.09 12.37 18.30
CA SER A 55 -8.96 11.87 17.24
C SER A 55 -8.55 10.47 16.79
N PHE A 56 -9.51 9.57 16.65
CA PHE A 56 -9.28 8.22 16.14
C PHE A 56 -10.53 7.65 15.47
N VAL A 57 -10.39 6.55 14.72
CA VAL A 57 -11.50 5.89 14.04
C VAL A 57 -11.63 4.46 14.55
N VAL A 58 -12.87 4.02 14.73
CA VAL A 58 -13.19 2.65 15.14
C VAL A 58 -14.17 2.01 14.16
N PRO A 59 -14.10 0.68 13.94
CA PRO A 59 -14.97 -0.04 13.00
C PRO A 59 -16.34 -0.35 13.62
N PHE A 60 -16.98 0.66 14.19
CA PHE A 60 -18.32 0.59 14.75
C PHE A 60 -19.14 1.75 14.21
N ILE A 61 -20.42 1.52 13.91
CA ILE A 61 -21.32 2.55 13.41
C ILE A 61 -22.11 3.12 14.58
N ALA A 62 -22.08 4.44 14.77
CA ALA A 62 -22.94 5.12 15.71
C ALA A 62 -24.38 5.18 15.16
N GLU A 63 -25.39 5.11 16.05
CA GLU A 63 -26.80 5.14 15.63
C GLU A 63 -27.18 6.43 14.90
N ASN A 64 -26.53 7.54 15.25
CA ASN A 64 -26.73 8.85 14.65
C ASN A 64 -25.44 9.33 13.98
N ASP A 65 -25.57 10.15 12.94
CA ASP A 65 -24.42 10.68 12.19
C ASP A 65 -23.49 11.53 13.05
N HIS A 66 -24.03 12.17 14.08
CA HIS A 66 -23.27 13.00 15.01
C HIS A 66 -23.84 12.93 16.43
N ILE A 67 -23.01 12.60 17.41
CA ILE A 67 -23.37 12.49 18.83
C ILE A 67 -22.32 13.24 19.65
N ILE A 68 -22.75 14.14 20.54
CA ILE A 68 -21.87 14.83 21.47
C ILE A 68 -22.20 14.37 22.89
N CYS A 69 -21.20 13.82 23.58
CA CYS A 69 -21.29 13.38 24.95
C CYS A 69 -20.37 14.22 25.83
N ARG A 70 -20.97 15.09 26.66
CA ARG A 70 -20.22 15.82 27.69
C ARG A 70 -19.99 14.92 28.90
N LEU A 71 -18.73 14.73 29.26
CA LEU A 71 -18.32 13.99 30.46
C LEU A 71 -18.46 14.88 31.69
N ASN A 72 -17.74 16.00 31.67
CA ASN A 72 -17.71 17.03 32.70
C ASN A 72 -17.15 18.32 32.10
N ASP A 73 -16.86 19.33 32.92
CA ASP A 73 -16.30 20.60 32.44
C ASP A 73 -14.89 20.46 31.80
N ARG A 74 -14.24 19.30 31.98
CA ARG A 74 -12.88 19.05 31.49
C ARG A 74 -12.84 18.46 30.09
N ALA A 75 -13.86 17.70 29.69
CA ALA A 75 -13.83 17.00 28.40
C ALA A 75 -15.22 16.74 27.80
N GLU A 76 -15.27 16.74 26.48
CA GLU A 76 -16.38 16.23 25.68
C GLU A 76 -15.90 15.23 24.63
N ILE A 77 -16.76 14.28 24.28
CA ILE A 77 -16.49 13.27 23.26
C ILE A 77 -17.51 13.42 22.15
N ILE A 78 -17.00 13.51 20.93
CA ILE A 78 -17.78 13.68 19.72
C ILE A 78 -17.63 12.40 18.89
N PHE A 79 -18.77 11.80 18.54
CA PHE A 79 -18.85 10.67 17.63
C PHE A 79 -19.41 11.16 16.30
N SER A 80 -18.68 10.95 15.22
CA SER A 80 -19.09 11.34 13.87
C SER A 80 -18.97 10.17 12.92
N LYS A 81 -20.07 9.77 12.28
CA LYS A 81 -20.01 8.74 11.24
C LYS A 81 -19.17 9.25 10.08
N ILE A 82 -18.29 8.40 9.54
CA ILE A 82 -17.52 8.75 8.36
C ILE A 82 -18.20 8.20 7.09
N THR A 83 -18.21 9.01 6.05
CA THR A 83 -18.85 8.74 4.75
C THR A 83 -17.81 8.63 3.63
N ASN A 84 -16.63 9.20 3.83
CA ASN A 84 -15.49 9.09 2.94
C ASN A 84 -14.19 8.98 3.76
N VAL A 85 -13.12 8.49 3.12
CA VAL A 85 -11.85 8.23 3.79
C VAL A 85 -11.15 9.53 4.26
N PHE A 86 -11.44 10.68 3.65
CA PHE A 86 -10.83 11.96 4.04
C PHE A 86 -11.43 12.55 5.33
N GLU A 87 -12.56 12.00 5.80
CA GLU A 87 -13.11 12.32 7.12
C GLU A 87 -12.36 11.61 8.26
N ASP A 88 -11.55 10.59 7.94
CA ASP A 88 -10.60 9.99 8.87
C ASP A 88 -9.36 10.89 9.03
N PRO A 89 -9.14 11.49 10.22
CA PRO A 89 -8.03 12.40 10.45
C PRO A 89 -6.66 11.72 10.33
N ILE A 90 -6.57 10.41 10.59
CA ILE A 90 -5.33 9.65 10.45
C ILE A 90 -5.01 9.46 8.97
N TYR A 91 -6.00 9.07 8.16
CA TYR A 91 -5.82 8.96 6.71
C TYR A 91 -5.40 10.30 6.11
N SER A 92 -6.16 11.37 6.38
CA SER A 92 -5.90 12.70 5.83
C SER A 92 -4.52 13.24 6.21
N PHE A 93 -4.09 13.00 7.46
CA PHE A 93 -2.74 13.35 7.90
C PHE A 93 -1.67 12.56 7.11
N LEU A 94 -1.79 11.24 7.04
CA LEU A 94 -0.81 10.37 6.37
C LEU A 94 -0.74 10.61 4.85
N ASP A 95 -1.88 10.89 4.23
CA ASP A 95 -1.98 11.24 2.80
C ASP A 95 -1.26 12.55 2.53
N SER A 96 -1.47 13.57 3.39
CA SER A 96 -0.81 14.87 3.28
C SER A 96 0.71 14.82 3.52
N ALA A 97 1.15 13.85 4.34
CA ALA A 97 2.55 13.65 4.66
C ALA A 97 3.32 12.88 3.58
N GLU A 98 2.60 12.26 2.61
CA GLU A 98 3.14 11.38 1.56
C GLU A 98 4.12 10.31 2.09
N MET A 99 3.92 9.86 3.33
CA MET A 99 4.87 8.99 4.00
C MET A 99 4.77 7.56 3.51
N LEU A 100 5.93 6.96 3.26
CA LEU A 100 6.09 5.58 2.83
C LEU A 100 6.93 4.82 3.86
N ILE A 101 6.54 3.60 4.21
CA ILE A 101 7.44 2.60 4.80
C ILE A 101 7.68 1.53 3.75
N SER A 102 8.90 1.49 3.21
CA SER A 102 9.32 0.50 2.22
C SER A 102 8.47 0.49 0.96
N GLY A 103 8.14 1.70 0.48
CA GLY A 103 7.29 1.92 -0.68
C GLY A 103 5.79 1.76 -0.40
N MET A 104 5.39 1.24 0.76
CA MET A 104 3.99 1.16 1.15
C MET A 104 3.54 2.50 1.76
N PRO A 105 2.49 3.15 1.24
CA PRO A 105 1.99 4.36 1.85
C PRO A 105 1.42 4.08 3.24
N LEU A 106 1.80 4.91 4.21
CA LEU A 106 1.36 4.76 5.59
C LEU A 106 -0.16 4.85 5.75
N THR A 107 -0.85 5.49 4.81
CA THR A 107 -2.32 5.59 4.78
C THR A 107 -3.03 4.25 4.92
N PHE A 108 -2.37 3.12 4.58
CA PHE A 108 -2.88 1.78 4.81
C PHE A 108 -3.12 1.42 6.28
N PHE A 109 -2.50 2.12 7.23
CA PHE A 109 -2.74 1.91 8.66
C PHE A 109 -4.00 2.62 9.17
N ALA A 110 -4.63 3.48 8.37
CA ALA A 110 -5.87 4.14 8.77
C ALA A 110 -7.03 3.12 8.86
N ASP A 111 -7.73 3.13 9.99
CA ASP A 111 -8.74 2.10 10.32
C ASP A 111 -9.98 2.18 9.42
N SER A 112 -10.25 3.36 8.84
CA SER A 112 -11.32 3.57 7.87
C SER A 112 -11.11 2.85 6.53
N ILE A 113 -9.88 2.48 6.17
CA ILE A 113 -9.58 1.86 4.88
C ILE A 113 -10.32 0.53 4.73
N GLY A 114 -11.14 0.45 3.69
CA GLY A 114 -12.02 -0.68 3.39
C GLY A 114 -13.30 -0.77 4.22
N ASN A 115 -13.48 0.06 5.25
CA ASN A 115 -14.63 0.03 6.16
C ASN A 115 -15.28 1.40 6.37
N VAL A 116 -15.10 2.35 5.45
CA VAL A 116 -15.60 3.74 5.60
C VAL A 116 -17.08 3.77 6.03
N SER A 117 -17.95 3.06 5.32
CA SER A 117 -19.39 3.03 5.62
C SER A 117 -19.76 2.39 6.96
N GLU A 118 -18.81 1.70 7.59
CA GLU A 118 -18.99 0.94 8.83
C GLU A 118 -18.15 1.48 9.99
N SER A 119 -17.65 2.71 9.88
CA SER A 119 -16.74 3.29 10.86
C SER A 119 -17.28 4.59 11.46
N THR A 120 -16.82 4.88 12.68
CA THR A 120 -17.12 6.13 13.39
C THR A 120 -15.81 6.77 13.82
N ARG A 121 -15.66 8.05 13.51
CA ARG A 121 -14.63 8.92 14.06
C ARG A 121 -15.03 9.33 15.47
N ILE A 122 -14.08 9.29 16.39
CA ILE A 122 -14.22 9.72 17.77
C ILE A 122 -13.21 10.84 18.01
N ASP A 123 -13.68 12.00 18.42
CA ASP A 123 -12.85 13.11 18.88
C ASP A 123 -13.07 13.31 20.37
N ILE A 124 -12.01 13.21 21.16
CA ILE A 124 -12.01 13.57 22.58
C ILE A 124 -11.41 14.96 22.71
N VAL A 125 -12.26 15.93 23.06
CA VAL A 125 -11.87 17.33 23.26
C VAL A 125 -11.65 17.55 24.74
N ILE A 126 -10.39 17.74 25.13
CA ILE A 126 -9.96 18.08 26.48
C ILE A 126 -9.79 19.60 26.54
N ASN A 127 -10.55 20.27 27.41
CA ASN A 127 -10.64 21.73 27.50
C ASN A 127 -9.42 22.40 28.14
N HIS A 128 -8.28 21.72 28.19
CA HIS A 128 -7.01 22.23 28.70
C HIS A 128 -5.84 21.53 27.98
N PHE A 129 -4.64 22.09 28.16
CA PHE A 129 -3.42 21.49 27.66
C PHE A 129 -3.13 20.17 28.37
N TYR A 130 -3.06 19.07 27.61
CA TYR A 130 -2.71 17.74 28.08
C TYR A 130 -1.66 17.13 27.15
N HIS A 131 -0.43 17.02 27.65
CA HIS A 131 0.63 16.29 26.96
C HIS A 131 1.33 15.37 27.98
N PRO A 132 1.32 14.05 27.80
CA PRO A 132 1.92 13.12 28.75
C PRO A 132 3.41 12.89 28.53
N ASP A 133 3.95 13.21 27.33
CA ASP A 133 5.39 13.05 27.06
C ASP A 133 6.22 14.29 27.47
N PHE A 134 5.58 15.43 27.73
CA PHE A 134 6.29 16.65 28.17
C PHE A 134 5.36 17.64 28.88
N GLU A 135 5.93 18.53 29.68
CA GLU A 135 5.25 19.67 30.26
C GLU A 135 5.76 20.98 29.65
N LEU A 136 4.94 22.03 29.70
CA LEU A 136 5.38 23.38 29.38
C LEU A 136 5.77 24.10 30.67
N ILE A 137 7.05 24.36 30.84
CA ILE A 137 7.59 25.12 31.97
C ILE A 137 8.18 26.42 31.43
N GLU A 138 7.53 27.55 31.73
CA GLU A 138 7.94 28.88 31.22
C GLU A 138 8.05 28.91 29.68
N ASN A 139 7.07 28.31 28.98
CA ASN A 139 7.04 28.11 27.53
C ASN A 139 8.15 27.22 26.95
N ASN A 140 8.91 26.52 27.79
CA ASN A 140 9.87 25.52 27.33
C ASN A 140 9.28 24.12 27.48
N ILE A 141 9.53 23.28 26.47
CA ILE A 141 9.16 21.87 26.48
C ILE A 141 10.13 21.12 27.39
N VAL A 142 9.61 20.50 28.44
CA VAL A 142 10.37 19.68 29.39
C VAL A 142 9.88 18.24 29.28
N PRO A 143 10.68 17.32 28.71
CA PRO A 143 10.27 15.92 28.56
C PRO A 143 9.97 15.25 29.91
N ILE A 144 8.91 14.44 29.95
CA ILE A 144 8.57 13.60 31.10
C ILE A 144 9.24 12.23 30.90
N ASP A 145 9.98 11.75 31.90
CA ASP A 145 10.55 10.40 31.89
C ASP A 145 9.49 9.34 32.19
N LEU A 146 9.07 8.61 31.16
CA LEU A 146 8.11 7.51 31.24
C LEU A 146 8.76 6.14 31.48
N GLY A 147 10.10 6.04 31.53
CA GLY A 147 10.83 4.77 31.57
C GLY A 147 10.48 3.90 32.78
N ARG A 148 10.13 4.54 33.91
CA ARG A 148 9.64 3.82 35.10
C ARG A 148 8.30 3.14 34.87
N GLU A 149 7.35 3.80 34.22
CA GLU A 149 6.02 3.22 33.95
C GLU A 149 6.08 2.17 32.84
N GLU A 150 6.92 2.40 31.83
CA GLU A 150 7.24 1.39 30.82
C GLU A 150 7.80 0.12 31.44
N ALA A 151 8.79 0.24 32.34
CA ALA A 151 9.37 -0.90 33.04
C ALA A 151 8.33 -1.67 33.87
N LYS A 152 7.40 -0.98 34.54
CA LYS A 152 6.31 -1.63 35.28
C LYS A 152 5.34 -2.40 34.39
N ARG A 153 5.12 -1.91 33.16
CA ARG A 153 4.14 -2.46 32.21
C ARG A 153 4.74 -3.42 31.18
N GLY A 154 6.02 -3.76 31.31
CA GLY A 154 6.70 -4.68 30.39
C GLY A 154 7.11 -4.04 29.06
N GLY A 155 7.39 -2.74 29.07
CA GLY A 155 8.07 -2.01 27.99
C GLY A 155 7.17 -1.16 27.09
N ARG A 156 5.86 -1.41 27.04
CA ARG A 156 4.93 -0.59 26.24
C ARG A 156 4.00 0.21 27.15
N TYR A 157 4.15 1.52 27.12
CA TYR A 157 3.26 2.45 27.79
C TYR A 157 2.83 3.55 26.81
N SER A 158 1.53 3.76 26.69
CA SER A 158 0.92 4.77 25.81
C SER A 158 -0.04 5.61 26.67
N PRO A 159 0.44 6.65 27.36
CA PRO A 159 -0.37 7.40 28.33
C PRO A 159 -1.64 8.01 27.72
N HIS A 160 -1.60 8.48 26.47
CA HIS A 160 -2.80 8.93 25.76
C HIS A 160 -3.88 7.84 25.68
N LYS A 161 -3.50 6.57 25.47
CA LYS A 161 -4.46 5.47 25.40
C LYS A 161 -5.13 5.22 26.73
N ASP A 162 -4.38 5.26 27.82
CA ASP A 162 -4.95 5.13 29.16
C ASP A 162 -5.98 6.24 29.39
N GLN A 163 -5.66 7.48 29.04
CA GLN A 163 -6.58 8.62 29.16
C GLN A 163 -7.83 8.44 28.29
N ILE A 164 -7.68 7.99 27.05
CA ILE A 164 -8.82 7.70 26.17
C ILE A 164 -9.72 6.62 26.82
N LEU A 165 -9.13 5.52 27.30
CA LEU A 165 -9.90 4.44 27.92
C LEU A 165 -10.63 4.88 29.18
N GLU A 166 -10.01 5.72 30.01
CA GLU A 166 -10.65 6.30 31.19
C GLU A 166 -11.92 7.08 30.81
N PHE A 167 -11.81 7.98 29.81
CA PHE A 167 -12.96 8.76 29.35
C PHE A 167 -14.06 7.87 28.73
N LEU A 168 -13.68 6.86 27.96
CA LEU A 168 -14.64 5.94 27.36
C LEU A 168 -15.32 5.04 28.40
N TRP A 169 -14.60 4.58 29.44
CA TRP A 169 -15.19 3.86 30.56
C TRP A 169 -16.15 4.73 31.35
N GLU A 170 -15.83 6.01 31.58
CA GLU A 170 -16.73 6.96 32.23
C GLU A 170 -18.03 7.13 31.40
N LEU A 171 -17.95 7.23 30.07
CA LEU A 171 -19.14 7.25 29.22
C LEU A 171 -19.96 5.96 29.30
N GLN A 172 -19.28 4.80 29.33
CA GLN A 172 -19.95 3.50 29.38
C GLN A 172 -20.67 3.29 30.72
N GLN A 173 -20.05 3.69 31.84
CA GLN A 173 -20.67 3.63 33.16
C GLN A 173 -21.89 4.55 33.29
N ASN A 174 -21.90 5.65 32.54
CA ASN A 174 -23.02 6.59 32.48
C ASN A 174 -24.08 6.24 31.43
N GLU A 175 -24.00 5.07 30.79
CA GLU A 175 -24.93 4.60 29.73
C GLU A 175 -25.07 5.57 28.54
N LYS A 176 -24.06 6.42 28.30
CA LYS A 176 -24.02 7.40 27.20
C LYS A 176 -23.18 6.92 26.01
N PHE A 177 -22.48 5.81 26.16
CA PHE A 177 -21.61 5.29 25.12
C PHE A 177 -22.44 4.70 23.96
N PRO A 178 -22.27 5.18 22.71
CA PRO A 178 -23.17 4.84 21.61
C PRO A 178 -22.94 3.44 21.01
N PHE A 179 -22.00 2.66 21.55
CA PHE A 179 -21.64 1.35 21.03
C PHE A 179 -21.86 0.25 22.07
N GLN A 180 -22.30 -0.92 21.60
CA GLN A 180 -22.36 -2.12 22.43
C GLN A 180 -21.03 -2.88 22.38
N ILE A 181 -20.08 -2.50 23.23
CA ILE A 181 -18.75 -3.12 23.28
C ILE A 181 -18.63 -4.01 24.50
N LYS A 182 -18.29 -5.29 24.28
CA LYS A 182 -18.12 -6.27 25.35
C LYS A 182 -16.89 -6.00 26.21
N ASN A 183 -15.76 -5.70 25.58
CA ASN A 183 -14.47 -5.48 26.24
C ASN A 183 -13.82 -4.22 25.67
N LEU A 184 -13.84 -3.14 26.44
CA LEU A 184 -13.11 -1.91 26.14
C LEU A 184 -11.72 -1.99 26.78
N ASN A 185 -10.67 -2.08 25.94
CA ASN A 185 -9.26 -2.20 26.35
C ASN A 185 -8.36 -1.49 25.32
N SER A 186 -7.04 -1.52 25.52
CA SER A 186 -6.05 -0.82 24.67
C SER A 186 -6.11 -1.19 23.20
N GLU A 187 -6.61 -2.39 22.85
CA GLU A 187 -6.75 -2.86 21.47
C GLU A 187 -7.91 -2.17 20.75
N PHE A 188 -8.80 -1.48 21.46
CA PHE A 188 -9.89 -0.71 20.88
C PHE A 188 -9.40 0.43 19.96
N ILE A 189 -8.16 0.88 20.16
CA ILE A 189 -7.57 2.02 19.46
C ILE A 189 -6.26 1.54 18.85
N SER A 190 -6.18 1.45 17.53
CA SER A 190 -4.98 1.05 16.78
C SER A 190 -4.11 2.25 16.43
N ASN A 191 -4.75 3.37 16.10
CA ASN A 191 -4.12 4.61 15.68
C ASN A 191 -4.88 5.79 16.27
N TYR A 192 -4.18 6.87 16.60
CA TYR A 192 -4.82 8.11 17.05
C TYR A 192 -3.95 9.32 16.73
N LEU A 193 -4.60 10.43 16.41
CA LEU A 193 -3.99 11.73 16.16
C LEU A 193 -4.24 12.63 17.38
N VAL A 194 -3.18 13.17 17.96
CA VAL A 194 -3.28 14.19 19.01
C VAL A 194 -3.04 15.55 18.38
N SER A 195 -3.96 16.49 18.57
CA SER A 195 -3.88 17.86 18.05
C SER A 195 -3.99 18.87 19.19
N TYR A 196 -3.13 19.88 19.15
CA TYR A 196 -3.13 21.00 20.09
C TYR A 196 -3.68 22.22 19.39
N LEU A 197 -4.77 22.76 19.92
CA LEU A 197 -5.50 23.89 19.33
C LEU A 197 -5.40 25.09 20.27
N GLY A 198 -4.90 26.20 19.77
CA GLY A 198 -4.86 27.48 20.49
C GLY A 198 -6.17 28.26 20.39
N ASN A 199 -6.09 29.56 20.67
CA ASN A 199 -7.26 30.43 20.61
C ASN A 199 -7.88 30.46 19.19
N GLY A 200 -9.20 30.40 19.10
CA GLY A 200 -9.93 30.33 17.83
C GLY A 200 -9.74 29.01 17.07
N ASP A 201 -9.40 27.93 17.78
CA ASP A 201 -9.18 26.58 17.24
C ASP A 201 -8.05 26.52 16.18
N LYS A 202 -7.08 27.44 16.27
CA LYS A 202 -5.86 27.44 15.46
C LYS A 202 -5.01 26.22 15.80
N LEU A 203 -4.69 25.39 14.81
CA LEU A 203 -3.77 24.26 14.99
C LEU A 203 -2.36 24.77 15.33
N LEU A 204 -1.85 24.38 16.50
CA LEU A 204 -0.50 24.69 16.97
C LEU A 204 0.47 23.56 16.65
N HIS A 205 0.05 22.32 16.93
CA HIS A 205 0.83 21.13 16.69
C HIS A 205 -0.08 19.90 16.60
N HIS A 206 0.39 18.86 15.93
CA HIS A 206 -0.25 17.55 15.96
C HIS A 206 0.77 16.43 15.83
N LYS A 207 0.43 15.28 16.40
CA LYS A 207 1.27 14.10 16.46
C LYS A 207 0.42 12.87 16.21
N LEU A 208 0.79 12.09 15.20
CA LEU A 208 0.14 10.82 14.90
C LEU A 208 0.88 9.70 15.63
N PHE A 209 0.10 8.90 16.36
CA PHE A 209 0.54 7.64 16.94
C PHE A 209 -0.10 6.50 16.15
N THR A 210 0.71 5.72 15.44
CA THR A 210 0.23 4.62 14.58
C THR A 210 0.82 3.29 15.02
N ILE A 211 0.07 2.22 14.73
CA ILE A 211 0.45 0.84 15.07
C ILE A 211 0.71 0.66 16.57
N THR A 212 -0.17 1.25 17.37
CA THR A 212 0.01 1.36 18.81
C THR A 212 -0.40 0.08 19.57
N ASN A 213 -0.86 -0.96 18.88
CA ASN A 213 -1.07 -2.30 19.44
C ASN A 213 -0.05 -3.31 18.89
N PHE A 214 0.15 -4.40 19.63
CA PHE A 214 1.04 -5.49 19.20
C PHE A 214 0.57 -6.13 17.89
N ASN A 215 -0.75 -6.28 17.72
CA ASN A 215 -1.32 -6.93 16.55
C ASN A 215 -1.70 -5.96 15.42
N SER A 216 -1.73 -4.64 15.66
CA SER A 216 -2.23 -3.65 14.68
C SER A 216 -1.52 -3.74 13.32
N TYR A 217 -0.20 -3.97 13.31
CA TYR A 217 0.54 -4.15 12.06
C TYR A 217 0.03 -5.36 11.28
N PHE A 218 -0.03 -6.52 11.95
CA PHE A 218 -0.47 -7.77 11.36
C PHE A 218 -1.94 -7.71 10.94
N GLU A 219 -2.79 -7.07 11.74
CA GLU A 219 -4.21 -6.88 11.43
C GLU A 219 -4.44 -5.95 10.25
N ALA A 220 -3.79 -4.77 10.22
CA ALA A 220 -3.89 -3.84 9.09
C ALA A 220 -3.39 -4.49 7.79
N LYS A 221 -2.23 -5.16 7.86
CA LYS A 221 -1.68 -5.95 6.75
C LYS A 221 -2.63 -7.05 6.29
N ASN A 222 -3.18 -7.83 7.21
CA ASN A 222 -4.11 -8.91 6.89
C ASN A 222 -5.44 -8.37 6.33
N LYS A 223 -5.97 -7.26 6.86
CA LYS A 223 -7.20 -6.61 6.39
C LYS A 223 -7.03 -6.11 4.95
N PHE A 224 -5.95 -5.42 4.65
CA PHE A 224 -5.65 -4.98 3.28
C PHE A 224 -5.60 -6.17 2.30
N ILE A 225 -4.87 -7.23 2.67
CA ILE A 225 -4.76 -8.44 1.86
C ILE A 225 -6.10 -9.16 1.72
N ASN A 226 -6.91 -9.22 2.78
CA ASN A 226 -8.24 -9.83 2.74
C ASN A 226 -9.19 -9.04 1.83
N ASN A 227 -9.14 -7.71 1.86
CA ASN A 227 -9.93 -6.85 0.98
C ASN A 227 -9.52 -7.03 -0.48
N LEU A 228 -8.22 -7.13 -0.76
CA LEU A 228 -7.71 -7.53 -2.07
C LEU A 228 -8.24 -8.90 -2.46
N ASN A 229 -8.11 -9.92 -1.59
CA ASN A 229 -8.59 -11.27 -1.85
C ASN A 229 -10.08 -11.31 -2.18
N ALA A 230 -10.93 -10.59 -1.43
CA ALA A 230 -12.37 -10.51 -1.69
C ALA A 230 -12.69 -9.99 -3.10
N HIS A 231 -11.84 -9.13 -3.67
CA HIS A 231 -11.96 -8.65 -5.05
C HIS A 231 -11.45 -9.67 -6.10
N TYR A 232 -10.62 -10.64 -5.71
CA TYR A 232 -10.00 -11.63 -6.60
C TYR A 232 -10.58 -13.05 -6.50
N MET A 233 -11.69 -13.27 -5.77
CA MET A 233 -12.26 -14.62 -5.59
C MET A 233 -13.02 -15.12 -6.84
N SER A 234 -12.35 -15.98 -7.61
CA SER A 234 -12.96 -17.14 -8.27
C SER A 234 -12.32 -18.41 -7.70
N GLU A 235 -13.10 -19.46 -7.46
CA GLU A 235 -12.81 -20.65 -6.63
C GLU A 235 -11.54 -21.47 -6.99
N ASP A 236 -10.83 -21.14 -8.07
CA ASP A 236 -9.66 -21.88 -8.58
C ASP A 236 -8.30 -21.17 -8.39
N ILE A 237 -8.21 -20.19 -7.48
CA ILE A 237 -6.98 -19.40 -7.31
C ILE A 237 -6.24 -19.83 -6.02
N PRO A 238 -4.97 -20.30 -6.11
CA PRO A 238 -4.13 -20.42 -4.91
C PRO A 238 -4.06 -19.06 -4.24
N GLU A 239 -4.35 -18.99 -2.95
CA GLU A 239 -4.41 -17.74 -2.20
C GLU A 239 -3.21 -16.84 -2.53
N ILE A 240 -3.47 -15.74 -3.26
CA ILE A 240 -2.48 -14.70 -3.58
C ILE A 240 -1.73 -14.30 -2.29
N ARG A 241 -2.45 -14.30 -1.17
CA ARG A 241 -1.94 -14.15 0.18
C ARG A 241 -0.81 -15.12 0.54
N SER A 242 -1.05 -16.44 0.53
CA SER A 242 0.00 -17.41 0.90
C SER A 242 1.18 -17.31 -0.06
N TYR A 243 0.92 -17.04 -1.34
CA TYR A 243 2.00 -16.83 -2.29
C TYR A 243 2.86 -15.60 -1.95
N ILE A 244 2.25 -14.43 -1.76
CA ILE A 244 2.99 -13.19 -1.48
C ILE A 244 3.66 -13.28 -0.11
N LEU A 245 2.98 -13.75 0.93
CA LEU A 245 3.52 -13.74 2.29
C LEU A 245 4.52 -14.86 2.53
N ASP A 246 4.18 -16.09 2.14
CA ASP A 246 4.92 -17.28 2.58
C ASP A 246 6.09 -17.62 1.65
N THR A 247 6.09 -17.11 0.41
CA THR A 247 7.20 -17.37 -0.52
C THR A 247 8.47 -16.69 -0.03
N LYS A 248 9.46 -17.49 0.36
CA LYS A 248 10.78 -16.98 0.76
C LYS A 248 11.63 -16.68 -0.47
N ILE A 249 12.09 -15.43 -0.59
CA ILE A 249 13.01 -14.99 -1.64
C ILE A 249 14.42 -14.99 -1.06
N ASN A 250 15.23 -15.98 -1.45
CA ASN A 250 16.57 -16.20 -0.88
C ASN A 250 17.70 -16.19 -1.93
N SER A 251 17.36 -15.92 -3.19
CA SER A 251 18.29 -15.93 -4.31
C SER A 251 17.74 -15.14 -5.50
N LYS A 252 18.63 -14.70 -6.40
CA LYS A 252 18.24 -14.06 -7.68
C LYS A 252 17.27 -14.92 -8.49
N LYS A 253 17.45 -16.24 -8.49
CA LYS A 253 16.56 -17.18 -9.19
C LYS A 253 15.17 -17.20 -8.55
N SER A 254 15.08 -17.38 -7.23
CA SER A 254 13.79 -17.37 -6.53
C SER A 254 13.09 -16.02 -6.63
N PHE A 255 13.84 -14.92 -6.73
CA PHE A 255 13.26 -13.59 -6.98
C PHE A 255 12.66 -13.49 -8.38
N ALA A 256 13.38 -13.93 -9.42
CA ALA A 256 12.85 -13.99 -10.77
C ALA A 256 11.63 -14.91 -10.91
N ASP A 257 11.66 -16.06 -10.23
CA ASP A 257 10.52 -16.98 -10.12
C ASP A 257 9.33 -16.29 -9.43
N PHE A 258 9.59 -15.51 -8.38
CA PHE A 258 8.58 -14.72 -7.67
C PHE A 258 7.94 -13.66 -8.57
N CYS A 259 8.75 -12.81 -9.22
CA CYS A 259 8.26 -11.78 -10.13
C CYS A 259 7.42 -12.37 -11.27
N TYR A 260 7.89 -13.46 -11.90
CA TYR A 260 7.15 -14.14 -12.96
C TYR A 260 5.79 -14.61 -12.47
N ARG A 261 5.75 -15.27 -11.32
CA ARG A 261 4.53 -15.85 -10.80
C ARG A 261 3.58 -14.80 -10.22
N LEU A 262 4.11 -13.70 -9.68
CA LEU A 262 3.32 -12.52 -9.31
C LEU A 262 2.58 -12.00 -10.53
N LEU A 263 3.28 -11.70 -11.64
CA LEU A 263 2.66 -11.25 -12.90
C LEU A 263 1.63 -12.26 -13.42
N GLU A 264 1.94 -13.55 -13.37
CA GLU A 264 1.03 -14.61 -13.83
C GLU A 264 -0.26 -14.67 -12.99
N ILE A 265 -0.16 -14.63 -11.66
CA ILE A 265 -1.33 -14.75 -10.80
C ILE A 265 -2.15 -13.46 -10.81
N THR A 266 -1.51 -12.28 -10.87
CA THR A 266 -2.20 -10.98 -10.67
C THR A 266 -2.64 -10.34 -11.98
N LEU A 267 -1.88 -10.53 -13.07
CA LEU A 267 -2.21 -9.96 -14.39
C LEU A 267 -2.89 -11.00 -15.27
N LYS A 268 -2.22 -12.13 -15.55
CA LYS A 268 -2.74 -13.11 -16.51
C LYS A 268 -4.13 -13.56 -16.11
N LYS A 269 -4.33 -13.89 -14.82
CA LYS A 269 -5.65 -14.30 -14.35
C LYS A 269 -6.69 -13.18 -14.33
N SER A 270 -6.36 -11.98 -13.82
CA SER A 270 -7.31 -10.86 -13.77
C SER A 270 -7.75 -10.41 -15.17
N ILE A 271 -6.85 -10.47 -16.15
CA ILE A 271 -7.15 -10.14 -17.54
C ILE A 271 -7.95 -11.26 -18.19
N GLU A 272 -7.50 -12.51 -18.11
CA GLU A 272 -8.13 -13.64 -18.83
C GLU A 272 -9.47 -14.08 -18.23
N PHE A 273 -9.66 -13.93 -16.92
CA PHE A 273 -10.80 -14.46 -16.17
C PHE A 273 -11.52 -13.41 -15.31
N GLY A 274 -10.83 -12.36 -14.86
CA GLY A 274 -11.37 -11.34 -13.94
C GLY A 274 -12.06 -10.14 -14.59
N GLY A 275 -12.36 -10.19 -15.90
CA GLY A 275 -13.05 -9.11 -16.63
C GLY A 275 -12.19 -7.88 -16.96
N LEU A 276 -10.94 -7.84 -16.51
CA LEU A 276 -10.02 -6.74 -16.80
C LEU A 276 -9.62 -6.69 -18.29
N ASN A 277 -9.81 -7.77 -19.06
CA ASN A 277 -9.61 -7.76 -20.52
C ASN A 277 -10.32 -6.58 -21.21
N SER A 278 -11.49 -6.16 -20.72
CA SER A 278 -12.23 -5.02 -21.27
C SER A 278 -11.42 -3.72 -21.27
N ALA A 279 -10.58 -3.48 -20.25
CA ALA A 279 -9.72 -2.30 -20.16
C ALA A 279 -8.56 -2.30 -21.17
N PHE A 280 -8.29 -3.45 -21.80
CA PHE A 280 -7.26 -3.62 -22.83
C PHE A 280 -7.79 -3.40 -24.26
N TRP A 281 -9.06 -3.01 -24.40
CA TRP A 281 -9.68 -2.62 -25.68
C TRP A 281 -10.30 -1.22 -25.58
N GLU A 282 -10.30 -0.51 -26.70
CA GLU A 282 -10.95 0.78 -26.87
C GLU A 282 -11.87 0.74 -28.09
N ASP A 283 -13.01 1.42 -27.99
CA ASP A 283 -13.86 1.67 -29.15
C ASP A 283 -13.36 2.90 -29.89
N ARG A 284 -12.48 2.70 -30.88
CA ARG A 284 -12.04 3.74 -31.80
C ARG A 284 -12.78 3.58 -33.12
N ASP A 285 -13.51 4.59 -33.55
CA ASP A 285 -14.22 4.60 -34.83
C ASP A 285 -15.18 3.41 -35.03
N LYS A 286 -15.89 2.98 -33.96
CA LYS A 286 -16.76 1.79 -33.94
C LYS A 286 -16.02 0.47 -34.18
N LYS A 287 -14.69 0.47 -34.07
CA LYS A 287 -13.81 -0.70 -34.16
C LYS A 287 -13.16 -0.93 -32.81
N ASN A 288 -13.50 -2.08 -32.22
CA ASN A 288 -12.86 -2.56 -31.01
C ASN A 288 -11.37 -2.80 -31.30
N SER A 289 -10.52 -1.93 -30.79
CA SER A 289 -9.09 -1.88 -31.08
C SER A 289 -8.28 -2.10 -29.80
N PRO A 290 -7.16 -2.84 -29.83
CA PRO A 290 -6.28 -2.94 -28.68
C PRO A 290 -5.78 -1.58 -28.21
N ILE A 291 -5.57 -1.44 -26.90
CA ILE A 291 -4.88 -0.27 -26.36
C ILE A 291 -3.40 -0.25 -26.78
N LEU A 292 -2.80 0.94 -26.74
CA LEU A 292 -1.37 1.11 -26.99
C LEU A 292 -0.54 0.61 -25.79
N GLU A 293 0.69 0.16 -26.05
CA GLU A 293 1.61 -0.35 -25.02
C GLU A 293 1.77 0.59 -23.82
N PRO A 294 1.97 1.93 -23.97
CA PRO A 294 2.09 2.82 -22.81
C PRO A 294 0.86 2.83 -21.89
N LYS A 295 -0.34 2.67 -22.47
CA LYS A 295 -1.57 2.58 -21.68
C LYS A 295 -1.66 1.23 -20.95
N ALA A 296 -1.27 0.15 -21.62
CA ALA A 296 -1.20 -1.17 -21.01
C ALA A 296 -0.21 -1.20 -19.84
N GLN A 297 0.94 -0.53 -19.98
CA GLN A 297 1.93 -0.40 -18.90
C GLN A 297 1.35 0.25 -17.65
N SER A 298 0.55 1.31 -17.80
CA SER A 298 -0.13 1.98 -16.68
C SER A 298 -1.12 1.08 -15.95
N ILE A 299 -1.93 0.32 -16.70
CA ILE A 299 -2.88 -0.63 -16.10
C ILE A 299 -2.12 -1.71 -15.34
N ILE A 300 -1.11 -2.30 -15.98
CA ILE A 300 -0.27 -3.36 -15.40
C ILE A 300 0.41 -2.87 -14.12
N TYR A 301 1.05 -1.70 -14.15
CA TYR A 301 1.75 -1.13 -13.00
C TYR A 301 0.85 -0.97 -11.78
N ASN A 302 -0.31 -0.34 -11.97
CA ASN A 302 -1.26 -0.09 -10.88
C ASN A 302 -1.80 -1.40 -10.28
N GLN A 303 -1.88 -2.46 -11.08
CA GLN A 303 -2.33 -3.77 -10.65
C GLN A 303 -1.30 -4.51 -9.78
N ILE A 304 -0.01 -4.29 -10.00
CA ILE A 304 1.06 -5.08 -9.38
C ILE A 304 1.86 -4.34 -8.31
N ARG A 305 1.92 -3.01 -8.35
CA ARG A 305 2.80 -2.20 -7.47
C ARG A 305 2.58 -2.50 -6.00
N PHE A 306 1.33 -2.45 -5.54
CA PHE A 306 0.99 -2.65 -4.13
C PHE A 306 1.32 -4.08 -3.66
N LEU A 307 1.13 -5.07 -4.53
CA LEU A 307 1.40 -6.47 -4.21
C LEU A 307 2.89 -6.78 -4.12
N ALA A 308 3.70 -6.14 -4.96
CA ALA A 308 5.15 -6.21 -4.88
C ALA A 308 5.69 -5.44 -3.67
N GLU A 309 5.15 -4.25 -3.39
CA GLU A 309 5.52 -3.41 -2.26
C GLU A 309 5.24 -4.08 -0.91
N ILE A 310 4.13 -4.83 -0.75
CA ILE A 310 3.88 -5.66 0.46
C ILE A 310 5.05 -6.61 0.77
N LYS A 311 5.77 -7.07 -0.27
CA LYS A 311 6.91 -7.97 -0.16
C LYS A 311 8.25 -7.21 -0.03
N GLY A 312 8.22 -5.88 0.02
CA GLY A 312 9.40 -5.01 -0.01
C GLY A 312 10.05 -4.90 -1.39
N ILE A 313 9.33 -5.24 -2.47
CA ILE A 313 9.86 -5.23 -3.83
C ILE A 313 9.45 -3.91 -4.50
N LYS A 314 10.45 -3.12 -4.90
CA LYS A 314 10.24 -1.86 -5.63
C LYS A 314 10.05 -2.15 -7.12
N ILE A 315 9.03 -1.54 -7.72
CA ILE A 315 8.80 -1.56 -9.17
C ILE A 315 9.00 -0.15 -9.72
N SER A 316 9.93 0.00 -10.66
CA SER A 316 10.15 1.25 -11.38
C SER A 316 9.68 1.09 -12.83
N ARG A 317 8.98 2.09 -13.35
CA ARG A 317 8.61 2.20 -14.76
C ARG A 317 9.59 3.08 -15.50
N GLU A 318 9.73 2.82 -16.79
CA GLU A 318 10.44 3.69 -17.74
C GLU A 318 11.85 4.06 -17.25
N VAL A 319 12.53 3.09 -16.64
CA VAL A 319 13.90 3.30 -16.15
C VAL A 319 14.78 3.48 -17.37
N VAL A 320 15.45 4.63 -17.44
CA VAL A 320 16.46 4.91 -18.48
C VAL A 320 17.59 3.90 -18.31
N ALA A 321 17.69 2.97 -19.26
CA ALA A 321 18.69 1.92 -19.29
C ALA A 321 19.13 1.76 -20.74
N SER A 322 20.43 1.78 -21.03
CA SER A 322 20.94 2.02 -22.39
C SER A 322 20.29 3.29 -22.98
N ASN A 323 20.46 3.58 -24.27
CA ASN A 323 19.81 4.73 -24.93
C ASN A 323 18.27 4.55 -25.10
N GLY A 324 17.60 3.85 -24.16
CA GLY A 324 16.19 3.47 -24.20
C GLY A 324 15.56 3.41 -22.80
N SER A 325 14.31 2.95 -22.76
CA SER A 325 13.48 2.90 -21.55
C SER A 325 13.00 1.47 -21.33
N LEU A 326 13.30 0.91 -20.17
CA LEU A 326 12.81 -0.40 -19.73
C LEU A 326 11.39 -0.27 -19.16
N ASP A 327 10.47 -1.13 -19.60
CA ASP A 327 9.06 -1.00 -19.23
C ASP A 327 8.82 -1.21 -17.72
N PHE A 328 9.39 -2.27 -17.14
CA PHE A 328 9.42 -2.45 -15.69
C PHE A 328 10.76 -2.98 -15.19
N HIS A 329 11.18 -2.45 -14.04
CA HIS A 329 12.32 -2.93 -13.27
C HIS A 329 11.88 -3.30 -11.86
N PHE A 330 12.02 -4.57 -11.51
CA PHE A 330 11.79 -5.06 -10.16
C PHE A 330 13.13 -5.11 -9.42
N SER A 331 13.15 -4.51 -8.23
CA SER A 331 14.32 -4.44 -7.36
C SER A 331 13.97 -4.93 -5.96
N TYR A 332 14.80 -5.80 -5.41
CA TYR A 332 14.64 -6.33 -4.06
C TYR A 332 16.01 -6.54 -3.41
N THR A 333 16.21 -5.96 -2.23
CA THR A 333 17.45 -6.11 -1.45
C THR A 333 17.16 -7.03 -0.28
N LYS A 334 18.04 -8.01 -0.07
CA LYS A 334 17.99 -8.87 1.12
C LYS A 334 19.40 -9.30 1.50
N ASN A 335 19.77 -9.13 2.77
CA ASN A 335 21.09 -9.47 3.29
C ASN A 335 22.22 -8.88 2.42
N ASP A 336 22.14 -7.58 2.12
CA ASP A 336 23.07 -6.83 1.26
C ASP A 336 23.16 -7.30 -0.21
N ILE A 337 22.28 -8.22 -0.63
CA ILE A 337 22.24 -8.71 -2.00
C ILE A 337 21.10 -8.01 -2.75
N LEU A 338 21.48 -7.11 -3.65
CA LEU A 338 20.56 -6.54 -4.62
C LEU A 338 20.19 -7.58 -5.70
N MET A 339 18.89 -7.82 -5.85
CA MET A 339 18.29 -8.70 -6.85
C MET A 339 17.43 -7.88 -7.79
N ASN A 340 17.66 -8.06 -9.10
CA ASN A 340 17.00 -7.27 -10.14
C ASN A 340 16.39 -8.16 -11.22
N VAL A 341 15.18 -7.82 -11.67
CA VAL A 341 14.50 -8.46 -12.81
C VAL A 341 14.00 -7.37 -13.76
N CYS A 342 14.44 -7.44 -15.01
CA CYS A 342 13.91 -6.60 -16.08
C CYS A 342 12.66 -7.24 -16.69
N VAL A 343 11.63 -6.44 -16.95
CA VAL A 343 10.46 -6.86 -17.71
C VAL A 343 10.30 -5.96 -18.91
N GLU A 344 10.27 -6.56 -20.10
CA GLU A 344 9.96 -5.89 -21.36
C GLU A 344 8.56 -6.32 -21.80
N LEU A 345 7.70 -5.34 -22.08
CA LEU A 345 6.34 -5.51 -22.56
C LEU A 345 6.30 -5.31 -24.08
N LYS A 346 5.61 -6.23 -24.77
CA LYS A 346 5.27 -6.05 -26.19
C LYS A 346 3.85 -6.54 -26.49
N ASN A 347 3.18 -5.86 -27.39
CA ASN A 347 2.00 -6.39 -28.05
C ASN A 347 2.44 -7.51 -29.00
N ALA A 348 1.70 -8.63 -29.04
CA ALA A 348 2.03 -9.77 -29.90
C ALA A 348 2.05 -9.42 -31.39
N HIS A 349 1.35 -8.35 -31.79
CA HIS A 349 1.30 -7.82 -33.14
C HIS A 349 2.30 -6.69 -33.42
N HIS A 350 3.21 -6.41 -32.49
CA HIS A 350 4.24 -5.40 -32.66
C HIS A 350 5.30 -5.88 -33.67
N GLU A 351 5.70 -5.02 -34.61
CA GLU A 351 6.66 -5.37 -35.67
C GLU A 351 8.04 -5.80 -35.13
N ASN A 352 8.43 -5.21 -34.01
CA ASN A 352 9.71 -5.47 -33.33
C ASN A 352 9.62 -6.49 -32.18
N LEU A 353 8.64 -7.40 -32.20
CA LEU A 353 8.48 -8.42 -31.15
C LEU A 353 9.75 -9.25 -30.92
N GLU A 354 10.36 -9.78 -31.99
CA GLU A 354 11.62 -10.55 -31.89
C GLU A 354 12.78 -9.68 -31.41
N HIS A 355 12.85 -8.42 -31.88
CA HIS A 355 13.90 -7.49 -31.48
C HIS A 355 13.82 -7.14 -29.99
N GLY A 356 12.61 -7.02 -29.44
CA GLY A 356 12.38 -6.84 -28.01
C GLY A 356 12.99 -7.96 -27.17
N LEU A 357 12.76 -9.21 -27.56
CA LEU A 357 13.28 -10.39 -26.86
C LEU A 357 14.80 -10.60 -27.05
N THR A 358 15.29 -10.43 -28.28
CA THR A 358 16.66 -10.83 -28.66
C THR A 358 17.69 -9.72 -28.46
N THR A 359 17.24 -8.46 -28.40
CA THR A 359 18.12 -7.29 -28.34
C THR A 359 17.77 -6.37 -27.17
N GLN A 360 16.54 -5.83 -27.10
CA GLN A 360 16.21 -4.79 -26.11
C GLN A 360 16.32 -5.31 -24.67
N LEU A 361 15.56 -6.36 -24.32
CA LEU A 361 15.58 -6.92 -22.97
C LEU A 361 16.99 -7.41 -22.56
N PRO A 362 17.75 -8.12 -23.41
CA PRO A 362 19.16 -8.45 -23.15
C PRO A 362 20.09 -7.26 -22.88
N LEU A 363 19.89 -6.12 -23.54
CA LEU A 363 20.65 -4.90 -23.27
C LEU A 363 20.33 -4.35 -21.89
N TYR A 364 19.04 -4.25 -21.55
CA TYR A 364 18.61 -3.79 -20.23
C TYR A 364 19.14 -4.70 -19.11
N ILE A 365 19.00 -6.02 -19.24
CA ILE A 365 19.53 -7.00 -18.27
C ILE A 365 21.04 -6.82 -18.05
N LYS A 366 21.78 -6.54 -19.13
CA LYS A 366 23.23 -6.33 -19.05
C LYS A 366 23.57 -5.04 -18.29
N ASP A 367 22.87 -3.96 -18.59
CA ASP A 367 23.13 -2.63 -18.01
C ASP A 367 22.87 -2.59 -16.52
N ILE A 368 21.80 -3.25 -16.07
CA ILE A 368 21.47 -3.36 -14.64
C ILE A 368 22.29 -4.45 -13.90
N GLY A 369 23.27 -5.07 -14.57
CA GLY A 369 24.13 -6.09 -13.98
C GLY A 369 23.42 -7.39 -13.57
N SER A 370 22.30 -7.73 -14.22
CA SER A 370 21.52 -8.93 -13.92
C SER A 370 21.73 -10.05 -14.95
N ARG A 371 21.05 -11.18 -14.74
CA ARG A 371 20.90 -12.27 -15.72
C ARG A 371 19.45 -12.67 -15.93
N GLU A 372 18.54 -12.15 -15.13
CA GLU A 372 17.15 -12.58 -15.06
C GLU A 372 16.25 -11.55 -15.76
N GLY A 373 15.30 -12.02 -16.56
CA GLY A 373 14.34 -11.14 -17.21
C GLY A 373 13.03 -11.84 -17.57
N ILE A 374 12.00 -11.03 -17.82
CA ILE A 374 10.67 -11.49 -18.21
C ILE A 374 10.28 -10.76 -19.50
N PHE A 375 9.89 -11.52 -20.52
CA PHE A 375 9.35 -10.97 -21.75
C PHE A 375 7.84 -11.13 -21.72
N LEU A 376 7.14 -10.05 -21.40
CA LEU A 376 5.70 -10.00 -21.23
C LEU A 376 5.03 -9.67 -22.56
N VAL A 377 4.14 -10.55 -23.04
CA VAL A 377 3.51 -10.38 -24.35
C VAL A 377 1.99 -10.35 -24.21
N LEU A 378 1.38 -9.30 -24.76
CA LEU A 378 -0.07 -9.14 -24.78
C LEU A 378 -0.65 -9.65 -26.10
N TRP A 379 -1.46 -10.70 -26.02
CA TRP A 379 -2.13 -11.32 -27.16
C TRP A 379 -3.54 -10.74 -27.34
N TYR A 380 -3.85 -10.29 -28.55
CA TYR A 380 -5.12 -9.65 -28.88
C TYR A 380 -5.72 -10.31 -30.11
N LYS A 381 -6.74 -11.16 -30.01
CA LYS A 381 -7.41 -11.69 -31.21
C LYS A 381 -8.92 -11.67 -31.03
N SER A 382 -9.64 -11.17 -32.02
CA SER A 382 -11.10 -11.15 -32.02
C SER A 382 -11.63 -11.27 -33.44
N GLU A 383 -12.95 -11.42 -33.60
CA GLU A 383 -13.59 -11.41 -34.92
C GLU A 383 -13.31 -10.13 -35.72
N ARG A 384 -13.05 -9.01 -35.02
CA ARG A 384 -12.80 -7.68 -35.64
C ARG A 384 -11.32 -7.28 -35.66
N PHE A 385 -10.45 -8.03 -34.99
CA PHE A 385 -9.02 -7.76 -34.92
C PHE A 385 -8.24 -9.07 -35.00
N THR A 386 -7.60 -9.33 -36.15
CA THR A 386 -7.00 -10.62 -36.49
C THR A 386 -5.49 -10.68 -36.34
N LYS A 387 -4.85 -9.64 -35.81
CA LYS A 387 -3.40 -9.63 -35.57
C LYS A 387 -3.08 -10.29 -34.20
N PRO A 388 -1.86 -10.81 -33.96
CA PRO A 388 -0.82 -11.04 -34.95
C PRO A 388 -1.29 -12.04 -36.00
N SER A 389 -1.00 -11.74 -37.27
CA SER A 389 -1.33 -12.63 -38.40
C SER A 389 -0.26 -13.68 -38.65
N VAL A 390 0.90 -13.54 -38.00
CA VAL A 390 2.06 -14.44 -38.14
C VAL A 390 1.90 -15.69 -37.28
N PHE A 391 1.02 -15.64 -36.27
CA PHE A 391 0.77 -16.75 -35.35
C PHE A 391 -0.73 -17.09 -35.34
N ASP A 392 -1.03 -18.37 -35.51
CA ASP A 392 -2.40 -18.86 -35.50
C ASP A 392 -2.98 -18.88 -34.08
N ASP A 393 -2.17 -19.28 -33.11
CA ASP A 393 -2.54 -19.35 -31.71
C ASP A 393 -1.39 -18.94 -30.77
N ILE A 394 -1.70 -18.90 -29.47
CA ILE A 394 -0.74 -18.54 -28.41
C ILE A 394 0.41 -19.57 -28.34
N LYS A 395 0.14 -20.85 -28.60
CA LYS A 395 1.14 -21.91 -28.49
C LYS A 395 2.22 -21.76 -29.55
N GLU A 396 1.85 -21.40 -30.78
CA GLU A 396 2.82 -21.11 -31.84
C GLU A 396 3.72 -19.93 -31.46
N LEU A 397 3.15 -18.89 -30.83
CA LEU A 397 3.93 -17.78 -30.31
C LEU A 397 4.86 -18.22 -29.15
N GLU A 398 4.40 -19.07 -28.24
CA GLU A 398 5.25 -19.65 -27.17
C GLU A 398 6.45 -20.39 -27.74
N ASP A 399 6.23 -21.27 -28.71
CA ASP A 399 7.27 -22.06 -29.38
C ASP A 399 8.26 -21.14 -30.11
N PHE A 400 7.77 -20.08 -30.76
CA PHE A 400 8.60 -19.07 -31.41
C PHE A 400 9.49 -18.33 -30.40
N LEU A 401 8.92 -17.81 -29.32
CA LEU A 401 9.67 -17.07 -28.30
C LEU A 401 10.70 -17.97 -27.60
N LEU A 402 10.32 -19.23 -27.28
CA LEU A 402 11.23 -20.21 -26.67
C LEU A 402 12.44 -20.48 -27.57
N LYS A 403 12.23 -20.64 -28.88
CA LYS A 403 13.30 -20.89 -29.85
C LYS A 403 14.22 -19.69 -30.04
N LYS A 404 13.69 -18.47 -29.95
CA LYS A 404 14.42 -17.21 -30.15
C LYS A 404 15.10 -16.68 -28.89
N SER A 405 14.70 -17.16 -27.71
CA SER A 405 15.22 -16.67 -26.44
C SER A 405 16.74 -16.87 -26.32
N PRO A 406 17.50 -15.81 -25.97
CA PRO A 406 18.96 -15.88 -25.93
C PRO A 406 19.46 -16.68 -24.72
N LYS A 407 20.19 -17.77 -24.99
CA LYS A 407 20.69 -18.73 -23.97
C LYS A 407 21.63 -18.15 -22.90
N LYS A 408 22.22 -16.97 -23.17
CA LYS A 408 23.13 -16.28 -22.23
C LYS A 408 22.39 -15.73 -21.00
N TYR A 409 21.11 -15.40 -21.17
CA TYR A 409 20.26 -14.83 -20.14
C TYR A 409 19.17 -15.82 -19.75
N ARG A 410 18.60 -15.64 -18.56
CA ARG A 410 17.46 -16.41 -18.07
C ARG A 410 16.21 -15.57 -18.29
N ILE A 411 15.74 -15.58 -19.53
CA ILE A 411 14.52 -14.86 -19.91
C ILE A 411 13.36 -15.83 -19.93
N LYS A 412 12.30 -15.50 -19.19
CA LYS A 412 11.02 -16.22 -19.23
C LYS A 412 10.00 -15.41 -20.01
N SER A 413 9.30 -16.04 -20.95
CA SER A 413 8.19 -15.40 -21.65
C SER A 413 6.88 -15.63 -20.90
N LEU A 414 6.09 -14.59 -20.70
CA LEU A 414 4.74 -14.67 -20.16
C LEU A 414 3.79 -14.08 -21.20
N ILE A 415 2.87 -14.89 -21.72
CA ILE A 415 1.86 -14.43 -22.68
C ILE A 415 0.52 -14.30 -21.95
N ILE A 416 -0.15 -13.16 -22.13
CA ILE A 416 -1.46 -12.88 -21.57
C ILE A 416 -2.47 -12.75 -22.71
N ASP A 417 -3.55 -13.54 -22.66
CA ASP A 417 -4.65 -13.46 -23.61
C ASP A 417 -5.61 -12.33 -23.23
N CYS A 418 -5.40 -11.16 -23.84
CA CYS A 418 -6.27 -9.99 -23.70
C CYS A 418 -7.54 -10.10 -24.57
N SER A 419 -7.76 -11.18 -25.32
CA SER A 419 -8.89 -11.29 -26.25
C SER A 419 -10.25 -11.11 -25.56
N PRO A 420 -11.25 -10.49 -26.22
CA PRO A 420 -12.57 -10.33 -25.64
C PRO A 420 -13.18 -11.70 -25.35
N LYS A 421 -13.59 -11.92 -24.10
CA LYS A 421 -14.24 -13.17 -23.70
C LYS A 421 -15.75 -13.05 -23.94
N ILE A 422 -16.33 -14.08 -24.55
CA ILE A 422 -17.79 -14.16 -24.74
C ILE A 422 -18.43 -14.39 -23.35
N SER A 423 -19.38 -13.52 -22.97
CA SER A 423 -20.13 -13.70 -21.72
C SER A 423 -20.75 -15.11 -21.64
N PRO A 424 -20.67 -15.80 -20.49
CA PRO A 424 -21.33 -17.09 -20.29
C PRO A 424 -22.84 -17.06 -20.61
N SER A 425 -23.51 -15.93 -20.38
CA SER A 425 -24.93 -15.74 -20.69
C SER A 425 -25.23 -15.77 -22.19
N LEU A 426 -24.29 -15.34 -23.04
CA LEU A 426 -24.39 -15.40 -24.50
C LEU A 426 -24.02 -16.79 -25.07
N LYS A 427 -23.21 -17.57 -24.34
CA LYS A 427 -22.94 -18.98 -24.70
C LYS A 427 -24.18 -19.84 -24.51
N LEU A 428 -24.88 -19.71 -23.38
CA LEU A 428 -26.09 -20.48 -23.07
C LEU A 428 -27.27 -20.18 -24.01
N SER A 429 -27.39 -18.95 -24.51
CA SER A 429 -28.45 -18.59 -25.47
C SER A 429 -28.23 -19.21 -26.84
N LYS A 430 -26.97 -19.38 -27.29
CA LYS A 430 -26.67 -20.06 -28.56
C LYS A 430 -26.93 -21.57 -28.48
N THR A 431 -26.70 -22.21 -27.33
CA THR A 431 -26.97 -23.64 -27.14
C THR A 431 -28.46 -23.97 -26.98
N ARG A 432 -29.30 -22.99 -26.59
CA ARG A 432 -30.77 -23.16 -26.51
C ARG A 432 -31.50 -22.90 -27.83
N LEU A 433 -30.80 -22.36 -28.82
CA LEU A 433 -31.34 -22.04 -30.16
C LEU A 433 -30.78 -22.97 -31.26
N GLY A 434 -30.02 -24.02 -30.88
CA GLY A 434 -29.44 -25.01 -31.78
C GLY A 434 -30.21 -26.32 -31.80
#